data_AF-A0A7W1L8U4-F1
#
_entry.id   AF-A0A7W1L8U4-F1
#
_cell.length_a   1.000
_cell.length_b   1.000
_cell.length_c   1.000
_cell.angle_alpha   90.00
_cell.angle_beta   90.00
_cell.angle_gamma   90.00
#
_symmetry.space_group_name_H-M   'P 1'
#
loop_
_entity.id
_entity.type
_entity.pdbx_description
1 polymer ?
#
loop_
_entity_poly.entity_id
_entity_poly.type
_entity_poly.pdbx_seq_one_letter_code
_entity_poly.pdbx_strand_id
1 'polypeptide(L)'
;MKKLLITIILLTICSTHAQTDEKETLKQLNQKVITSYRNQKFDEALKLAQQAVDLSLKIYGAEQPETAVAYTNLGVMYQDKKKYKESIENLQKAVEIYQEMSASKSKELIATHQILAYSQFLNGDTKESEANYLKSIEVVKSKFGRESKESFLPILNTANFYARTEEDEKARESYLKSYELAKKHFGEESSQFESVSIYVRVYSKSSISTDEIKKNEFKKRYAEIVGYEIGEATSLIRPTYPYLARTQGKRGRIVVKVWVDAEGNVTDAKTVYGDLVFHPEVEYAAKKSKFKPTIKNGKSVQVVNFVTYNF
;
A
#
# COMPACT_ATOMS: atom_id res chain seq x y z
N MET A 1 41.80 0.48 -49.46
CA MET A 1 41.23 1.43 -48.46
C MET A 1 39.70 1.59 -48.57
N LYS A 2 39.11 1.95 -49.73
CA LYS A 2 37.64 2.17 -49.86
C LYS A 2 36.74 0.96 -49.51
N LYS A 3 37.09 -0.28 -49.88
CA LYS A 3 36.31 -1.50 -49.54
C LYS A 3 36.28 -1.80 -48.03
N LEU A 4 37.38 -1.53 -47.33
CA LEU A 4 37.49 -1.74 -45.88
C LEU A 4 36.59 -0.74 -45.12
N LEU A 5 36.56 0.52 -45.59
CA LEU A 5 35.72 1.58 -45.00
C LEU A 5 34.22 1.26 -45.12
N ILE A 6 33.76 0.79 -46.28
CA ILE A 6 32.35 0.41 -46.53
C ILE A 6 31.93 -0.77 -45.63
N THR A 7 32.82 -1.75 -45.43
CA THR A 7 32.53 -2.93 -44.59
C THR A 7 32.40 -2.54 -43.11
N ILE A 8 33.26 -1.65 -42.62
CA ILE A 8 33.17 -1.14 -41.24
C ILE A 8 31.88 -0.35 -41.02
N ILE A 9 31.46 0.47 -41.98
CA ILE A 9 30.21 1.25 -41.92
C ILE A 9 28.98 0.31 -41.95
N LEU A 10 28.96 -0.71 -42.80
CA LEU A 10 27.87 -1.70 -42.83
C LEU A 10 27.78 -2.50 -41.54
N LEU A 11 28.91 -2.93 -40.97
CA LEU A 11 28.94 -3.65 -39.69
C LEU A 11 28.47 -2.77 -38.53
N THR A 12 28.81 -1.48 -38.52
CA THR A 12 28.34 -0.53 -37.49
C THR A 12 26.86 -0.19 -37.65
N ILE A 13 26.34 -0.07 -38.87
CA ILE A 13 24.89 0.13 -39.10
C ILE A 13 24.12 -1.13 -38.69
N CYS A 14 24.62 -2.32 -39.01
CA CYS A 14 23.95 -3.57 -38.69
C CYS A 14 23.96 -3.84 -37.17
N SER A 15 25.07 -3.56 -36.48
CA SER A 15 25.15 -3.70 -35.01
C SER A 15 24.27 -2.68 -34.28
N THR A 16 24.21 -1.44 -34.75
CA THR A 16 23.33 -0.42 -34.16
C THR A 16 21.85 -0.71 -34.39
N HIS A 17 21.47 -1.25 -35.55
CA HIS A 17 20.10 -1.69 -35.83
C HIS A 17 19.70 -2.86 -34.93
N ALA A 18 20.54 -3.90 -34.84
CA ALA A 18 20.29 -5.05 -33.97
C ALA A 18 20.18 -4.65 -32.48
N GLN A 19 21.04 -3.73 -32.01
CA GLN A 19 20.95 -3.23 -30.64
C GLN A 19 19.68 -2.40 -30.40
N THR A 20 19.16 -1.72 -31.42
CA THR A 20 17.90 -0.98 -31.35
C THR A 20 16.70 -1.93 -31.23
N ASP A 21 16.70 -3.02 -32.00
CA ASP A 21 15.67 -4.06 -31.94
C ASP A 21 15.66 -4.79 -30.58
N GLU A 22 16.83 -5.06 -30.01
CA GLU A 22 16.95 -5.68 -28.69
C GLU A 22 16.42 -4.77 -27.57
N LYS A 23 16.69 -3.46 -27.63
CA LYS A 23 16.15 -2.48 -26.67
C LYS A 23 14.63 -2.41 -26.72
N GLU A 24 14.05 -2.44 -27.91
CA GLU A 24 12.60 -2.46 -28.06
C GLU A 24 12.00 -3.78 -27.57
N THR A 25 12.68 -4.90 -27.84
CA THR A 25 12.31 -6.21 -27.32
C THR A 25 12.26 -6.23 -25.79
N LEU A 26 13.24 -5.63 -25.10
CA LEU A 26 13.23 -5.54 -23.64
C LEU A 26 12.01 -4.76 -23.11
N LYS A 27 11.67 -3.63 -23.73
CA LYS A 27 10.49 -2.86 -23.34
C LYS A 27 9.21 -3.69 -23.48
N GLN A 28 9.08 -4.42 -24.59
CA GLN A 28 7.95 -5.31 -24.82
C GLN A 28 7.90 -6.46 -23.81
N LEU A 29 9.05 -7.05 -23.44
CA LEU A 29 9.12 -8.07 -22.39
C LEU A 29 8.59 -7.54 -21.06
N ASN A 30 9.07 -6.37 -20.61
CA ASN A 30 8.60 -5.76 -19.36
C ASN A 30 7.09 -5.45 -19.38
N GLN A 31 6.55 -4.99 -20.52
CA GLN A 31 5.10 -4.80 -20.68
C GLN A 31 4.32 -6.13 -20.62
N LYS A 32 4.86 -7.19 -21.23
CA LYS A 32 4.25 -8.53 -21.18
C LYS A 32 4.30 -9.13 -19.78
N VAL A 33 5.34 -8.88 -18.99
CA VAL A 33 5.39 -9.26 -17.56
C VAL A 33 4.19 -8.66 -16.83
N ILE A 34 4.02 -7.34 -16.92
CA ILE A 34 2.92 -6.61 -16.24
C ILE A 34 1.56 -7.11 -16.72
N THR A 35 1.39 -7.31 -18.02
CA THR A 35 0.11 -7.75 -18.60
C THR A 35 -0.22 -9.19 -18.21
N SER A 36 0.77 -10.09 -18.23
CA SER A 36 0.60 -11.48 -17.81
C SER A 36 0.26 -11.57 -16.33
N TYR A 37 0.92 -10.75 -15.51
CA TYR A 37 0.63 -10.61 -14.08
C TYR A 37 -0.81 -10.17 -13.82
N ARG A 38 -1.27 -9.10 -14.49
CA ARG A 38 -2.66 -8.61 -14.38
C ARG A 38 -3.70 -9.65 -14.82
N ASN A 39 -3.35 -10.50 -15.78
CA ASN A 39 -4.17 -11.61 -16.25
C ASN A 39 -4.01 -12.89 -15.40
N GLN A 40 -3.35 -12.80 -14.24
CA GLN A 40 -3.13 -13.91 -13.29
C GLN A 40 -2.34 -15.09 -13.88
N LYS A 41 -1.58 -14.85 -14.96
CA LYS A 41 -0.69 -15.84 -15.58
C LYS A 41 0.69 -15.79 -14.94
N PHE A 42 0.78 -16.15 -13.67
CA PHE A 42 1.97 -15.91 -12.84
C PHE A 42 3.22 -16.68 -13.31
N ASP A 43 3.09 -17.91 -13.82
CA ASP A 43 4.24 -18.67 -14.34
C ASP A 43 4.78 -18.08 -15.65
N GLU A 44 3.89 -17.59 -16.52
CA GLU A 44 4.28 -16.89 -17.74
C GLU A 44 5.00 -15.57 -17.40
N ALA A 45 4.44 -14.80 -16.47
CA ALA A 45 5.02 -13.54 -16.01
C ALA A 45 6.42 -13.74 -15.40
N LEU A 46 6.61 -14.79 -14.59
CA LEU A 46 7.92 -15.13 -14.03
C LEU A 46 8.94 -15.47 -15.11
N LYS A 47 8.57 -16.32 -16.09
CA LYS A 47 9.46 -16.66 -17.21
C LYS A 47 9.86 -15.43 -18.02
N LEU A 48 8.89 -14.57 -18.32
CA LEU A 48 9.13 -13.31 -19.04
C LEU A 48 10.04 -12.36 -18.24
N ALA A 49 9.88 -12.30 -16.92
CA ALA A 49 10.71 -11.46 -16.06
C ALA A 49 12.17 -11.95 -16.03
N GLN A 50 12.40 -13.27 -15.99
CA GLN A 50 13.74 -13.84 -16.10
C GLN A 50 14.39 -13.49 -17.46
N GLN A 51 13.63 -13.64 -18.56
CA GLN A 51 14.10 -13.24 -19.88
C GLN A 51 14.43 -11.75 -19.98
N ALA A 52 13.66 -10.89 -19.30
CA ALA A 52 13.92 -9.46 -19.26
C ALA A 52 15.22 -9.14 -18.52
N VAL A 53 15.54 -9.83 -17.42
CA VAL A 53 16.81 -9.68 -16.69
C VAL A 53 17.99 -10.12 -17.56
N ASP A 54 17.89 -11.29 -18.20
CA ASP A 54 18.97 -11.80 -19.04
C ASP A 54 19.26 -10.86 -20.22
N LEU A 55 18.21 -10.34 -20.85
CA LEU A 55 18.32 -9.40 -21.97
C LEU A 55 18.81 -8.02 -21.52
N SER A 56 18.37 -7.51 -20.37
CA SER A 56 18.85 -6.22 -19.86
C SER A 56 20.33 -6.26 -19.51
N LEU A 57 20.79 -7.35 -18.89
CA LEU A 57 22.21 -7.58 -18.61
C LEU A 57 23.04 -7.62 -19.90
N LYS A 58 22.53 -8.26 -20.95
CA LYS A 58 23.21 -8.32 -22.26
C LYS A 58 23.34 -6.95 -22.93
N ILE A 59 22.26 -6.16 -22.94
CA ILE A 59 22.22 -4.89 -23.69
C ILE A 59 22.91 -3.75 -22.92
N TYR A 60 22.65 -3.68 -21.61
CA TYR A 60 22.98 -2.52 -20.78
C TYR A 60 24.08 -2.82 -19.75
N GLY A 61 24.19 -4.08 -19.30
CA GLY A 61 25.09 -4.47 -18.21
C GLY A 61 24.43 -4.40 -16.83
N ALA A 62 25.21 -4.70 -15.79
CA ALA A 62 24.69 -4.92 -14.43
C ALA A 62 24.28 -3.64 -13.70
N GLU A 63 24.91 -2.50 -13.99
CA GLU A 63 24.78 -1.25 -13.21
C GLU A 63 23.84 -0.22 -13.85
N GLN A 64 22.96 -0.66 -14.76
CA GLN A 64 22.08 0.22 -15.53
C GLN A 64 20.63 0.20 -15.01
N PRO A 65 19.89 1.33 -15.14
CA PRO A 65 18.54 1.45 -14.58
C PRO A 65 17.56 0.46 -15.21
N GLU A 66 17.72 0.11 -16.48
CA GLU A 66 16.90 -0.89 -17.17
C GLU A 66 17.08 -2.28 -16.54
N THR A 67 18.29 -2.61 -16.10
CA THR A 67 18.57 -3.85 -15.39
C THR A 67 17.97 -3.84 -13.99
N ALA A 68 18.00 -2.71 -13.28
CA ALA A 68 17.31 -2.57 -12.01
C ALA A 68 15.79 -2.74 -12.14
N VAL A 69 15.17 -2.19 -13.19
CA VAL A 69 13.73 -2.40 -13.47
C VAL A 69 13.43 -3.89 -13.65
N ALA A 70 14.25 -4.60 -14.44
CA ALA A 70 14.06 -6.03 -14.68
C ALA A 70 14.20 -6.84 -13.38
N TYR A 71 15.19 -6.53 -12.53
CA TYR A 71 15.35 -7.15 -11.22
C TYR A 71 14.16 -6.87 -10.28
N THR A 72 13.65 -5.63 -10.23
CA THR A 72 12.46 -5.31 -9.43
C THR A 72 11.25 -6.10 -9.90
N ASN A 73 11.01 -6.19 -11.22
CA ASN A 73 9.91 -6.98 -11.77
C ASN A 73 10.04 -8.47 -11.40
N LEU A 74 11.24 -9.05 -11.54
CA LEU A 74 11.50 -10.43 -11.17
C LEU A 74 11.30 -10.68 -9.67
N GLY A 75 11.74 -9.75 -8.82
CA GLY A 75 11.51 -9.80 -7.38
C GLY A 75 10.02 -9.87 -7.03
N VAL A 76 9.19 -9.00 -7.62
CA VAL A 76 7.73 -9.03 -7.43
C VAL A 76 7.14 -10.38 -7.87
N MET A 77 7.59 -10.95 -8.99
CA MET A 77 7.09 -12.26 -9.44
C MET A 77 7.44 -13.38 -8.44
N TYR A 78 8.62 -13.34 -7.83
CA TYR A 78 9.01 -14.30 -6.80
C TYR A 78 8.20 -14.11 -5.50
N GLN A 79 7.92 -12.87 -5.10
CA GLN A 79 7.05 -12.59 -3.94
C GLN A 79 5.68 -13.24 -4.09
N ASP A 80 5.04 -13.12 -5.25
CA ASP A 80 3.74 -13.72 -5.54
C ASP A 80 3.77 -15.25 -5.56
N LYS A 81 4.90 -15.83 -5.95
CA LYS A 81 5.16 -17.28 -5.85
C LYS A 81 5.55 -17.73 -4.44
N LYS A 82 5.52 -16.83 -3.45
CA LYS A 82 5.93 -17.06 -2.05
C LYS A 82 7.40 -17.50 -1.92
N LYS A 83 8.21 -17.15 -2.91
CA LYS A 83 9.66 -17.39 -2.97
C LYS A 83 10.39 -16.17 -2.45
N TYR A 84 10.26 -15.92 -1.15
CA TYR A 84 10.65 -14.64 -0.56
C TYR A 84 12.16 -14.40 -0.58
N LYS A 85 12.98 -15.46 -0.45
CA LYS A 85 14.45 -15.34 -0.54
C LYS A 85 14.89 -14.89 -1.93
N GLU A 86 14.39 -15.53 -2.98
CA GLU A 86 14.66 -15.13 -4.36
C GLU A 86 14.14 -13.72 -4.66
N SER A 87 13.00 -13.33 -4.08
CA SER A 87 12.50 -11.94 -4.17
C SER A 87 13.50 -10.95 -3.57
N ILE A 88 13.94 -11.21 -2.33
CA ILE A 88 14.87 -10.37 -1.58
C ILE A 88 16.20 -10.20 -2.34
N GLU A 89 16.77 -11.29 -2.85
CA GLU A 89 18.02 -11.25 -3.63
C GLU A 89 17.93 -10.35 -4.87
N ASN A 90 16.84 -10.44 -5.62
CA ASN A 90 16.65 -9.61 -6.82
C ASN A 90 16.37 -8.15 -6.47
N LEU A 91 15.57 -7.88 -5.44
CA LEU A 91 15.27 -6.53 -5.00
C LEU A 91 16.48 -5.83 -4.39
N GLN A 92 17.36 -6.56 -3.70
CA GLN A 92 18.61 -6.03 -3.16
C GLN A 92 19.54 -5.55 -4.28
N LYS A 93 19.68 -6.32 -5.37
CA LYS A 93 20.43 -5.88 -6.57
C LYS A 93 19.82 -4.62 -7.19
N ALA A 94 18.50 -4.53 -7.29
CA ALA A 94 17.83 -3.34 -7.81
C ALA A 94 18.05 -2.11 -6.92
N VAL A 95 18.00 -2.26 -5.59
CA VAL A 95 18.31 -1.19 -4.63
C VAL A 95 19.74 -0.71 -4.82
N GLU A 96 20.73 -1.61 -4.89
CA GLU A 96 22.14 -1.26 -5.08
C GLU A 96 22.35 -0.44 -6.34
N ILE A 97 21.76 -0.87 -7.47
CA ILE A 97 21.85 -0.11 -8.72
C ILE A 97 21.21 1.26 -8.56
N TYR A 98 19.97 1.36 -8.09
CA TYR A 98 19.27 2.64 -7.97
C TYR A 98 19.91 3.60 -6.96
N GLN A 99 20.57 3.08 -5.91
CA GLN A 99 21.22 3.88 -4.88
C GLN A 99 22.40 4.69 -5.42
N GLU A 100 23.13 4.14 -6.40
CA GLU A 100 24.27 4.78 -7.07
C GLU A 100 23.85 5.78 -8.16
N MET A 101 22.54 5.91 -8.45
CA MET A 101 22.04 6.74 -9.55
C MET A 101 21.65 8.17 -9.14
N SER A 102 21.47 9.02 -10.15
CA SER A 102 21.00 10.40 -9.97
C SER A 102 19.63 10.51 -9.28
N ALA A 103 19.32 11.69 -8.76
CA ALA A 103 18.05 11.99 -8.09
C ALA A 103 16.79 11.67 -8.94
N SER A 104 16.91 11.56 -10.27
CA SER A 104 15.81 11.18 -11.17
C SER A 104 15.24 9.78 -10.90
N LYS A 105 15.99 8.89 -10.25
CA LYS A 105 15.59 7.51 -9.90
C LYS A 105 15.12 7.33 -8.46
N SER A 106 14.91 8.44 -7.75
CA SER A 106 14.49 8.40 -6.35
C SER A 106 13.15 7.67 -6.16
N LYS A 107 12.19 7.82 -7.09
CA LYS A 107 10.88 7.17 -6.98
C LYS A 107 10.97 5.65 -7.11
N GLU A 108 11.77 5.17 -8.05
CA GLU A 108 12.05 3.75 -8.23
C GLU A 108 12.79 3.15 -7.02
N LEU A 109 13.77 3.88 -6.47
CA LEU A 109 14.47 3.48 -5.24
C LEU A 109 13.51 3.36 -4.04
N ILE A 110 12.63 4.34 -3.85
CA ILE A 110 11.61 4.34 -2.77
C ILE A 110 10.70 3.11 -2.92
N ALA A 111 10.18 2.87 -4.13
CA ALA A 111 9.29 1.74 -4.39
C ALA A 111 10.02 0.39 -4.17
N THR A 112 11.27 0.28 -4.60
CA THR A 112 12.05 -0.96 -4.46
C THR A 112 12.33 -1.27 -2.98
N HIS A 113 12.70 -0.27 -2.16
CA HIS A 113 12.82 -0.46 -0.71
C HIS A 113 11.51 -0.92 -0.05
N GLN A 114 10.36 -0.39 -0.48
CA GLN A 114 9.05 -0.78 0.04
C GLN A 114 8.71 -2.24 -0.28
N ILE A 115 8.98 -2.68 -1.51
CA ILE A 115 8.74 -4.08 -1.93
C ILE A 115 9.73 -5.03 -1.24
N LEU A 116 10.99 -4.61 -1.08
CA LEU A 116 12.01 -5.36 -0.33
C LEU A 116 11.60 -5.54 1.12
N ALA A 117 11.19 -4.47 1.79
CA ALA A 117 10.72 -4.51 3.16
C ALA A 117 9.52 -5.46 3.32
N TYR A 118 8.55 -5.39 2.41
CA TYR A 118 7.41 -6.30 2.44
C TYR A 118 7.81 -7.77 2.22
N SER A 119 8.76 -8.04 1.31
CA SER A 119 9.30 -9.40 1.11
C SER A 119 10.01 -9.92 2.36
N GLN A 120 10.80 -9.08 3.02
CA GLN A 120 11.50 -9.41 4.27
C GLN A 120 10.50 -9.71 5.39
N PHE A 121 9.45 -8.89 5.54
CA PHE A 121 8.38 -9.15 6.49
C PHE A 121 7.71 -10.52 6.24
N LEU A 122 7.38 -10.84 4.99
CA LEU A 122 6.79 -12.14 4.63
C LEU A 122 7.75 -13.31 4.85
N ASN A 123 9.07 -13.08 4.77
CA ASN A 123 10.10 -14.08 5.08
C ASN A 123 10.35 -14.24 6.60
N GLY A 124 9.83 -13.33 7.44
CA GLY A 124 10.04 -13.31 8.89
C GLY A 124 11.20 -12.41 9.36
N ASP A 125 11.86 -11.69 8.45
CA ASP A 125 12.99 -10.79 8.71
C ASP A 125 12.49 -9.40 9.15
N THR A 126 11.80 -9.35 10.30
CA THR A 126 11.06 -8.15 10.74
C THR A 126 11.96 -6.93 10.95
N LYS A 127 13.19 -7.10 11.45
CA LYS A 127 14.11 -5.98 11.70
C LYS A 127 14.62 -5.35 10.40
N GLU A 128 14.99 -6.19 9.45
CA GLU A 128 15.45 -5.80 8.12
C GLU A 128 14.32 -5.12 7.34
N SER A 129 13.08 -5.64 7.49
CA SER A 129 11.88 -5.02 6.95
C SER A 129 11.67 -3.60 7.47
N GLU A 130 11.67 -3.40 8.80
CA GLU A 130 11.53 -2.06 9.40
C GLU A 130 12.62 -1.11 8.87
N ALA A 131 13.87 -1.58 8.81
CA ALA A 131 14.98 -0.79 8.29
C ALA A 131 14.76 -0.33 6.85
N ASN A 132 14.26 -1.20 5.96
CA ASN A 132 13.98 -0.83 4.56
C ASN A 132 12.76 0.09 4.42
N TYR A 133 11.71 -0.07 5.22
CA TYR A 133 10.62 0.89 5.29
C TYR A 133 11.13 2.28 5.67
N LEU A 134 11.97 2.38 6.72
CA LEU A 134 12.54 3.64 7.16
C LEU A 134 13.50 4.26 6.13
N LYS A 135 14.32 3.45 5.44
CA LYS A 135 15.17 3.93 4.34
C LYS A 135 14.35 4.61 3.24
N SER A 136 13.22 4.04 2.85
CA SER A 136 12.36 4.64 1.83
C SER A 136 11.81 6.01 2.26
N ILE A 137 11.47 6.20 3.54
CA ILE A 137 11.02 7.48 4.10
C ILE A 137 12.18 8.49 4.10
N GLU A 138 13.40 8.06 4.44
CA GLU A 138 14.59 8.92 4.42
C GLU A 138 14.91 9.39 3.00
N VAL A 139 14.81 8.51 2.00
CA VAL A 139 14.97 8.87 0.58
C VAL A 139 13.92 9.91 0.17
N VAL A 140 12.64 9.73 0.52
CA VAL A 140 11.61 10.74 0.21
C VAL A 140 11.94 12.08 0.87
N LYS A 141 12.27 12.05 2.17
CA LYS A 141 12.61 13.24 2.95
C LYS A 141 13.77 14.02 2.34
N SER A 142 14.81 13.32 1.88
CA SER A 142 15.98 13.93 1.24
C SER A 142 15.67 14.52 -0.13
N LYS A 143 14.86 13.84 -0.95
CA LYS A 143 14.70 14.15 -2.39
C LYS A 143 13.48 15.02 -2.71
N PHE A 144 12.42 14.92 -1.91
CA PHE A 144 11.15 15.62 -2.13
C PHE A 144 10.73 16.48 -0.93
N GLY A 145 11.31 16.25 0.25
CA GLY A 145 10.94 16.92 1.49
C GLY A 145 9.89 16.14 2.29
N ARG A 146 9.90 16.35 3.62
CA ARG A 146 9.11 15.57 4.61
C ARG A 146 7.59 15.66 4.42
N GLU A 147 7.11 16.76 3.86
CA GLU A 147 5.68 17.00 3.65
C GLU A 147 5.28 16.91 2.17
N SER A 148 6.10 16.31 1.31
CA SER A 148 5.76 16.11 -0.10
C SER A 148 4.62 15.11 -0.28
N LYS A 149 3.88 15.20 -1.40
CA LYS A 149 2.89 14.18 -1.78
C LYS A 149 3.51 12.79 -1.90
N GLU A 150 4.78 12.70 -2.29
CA GLU A 150 5.56 11.46 -2.35
C GLU A 150 5.76 10.78 -0.97
N SER A 151 5.57 11.51 0.14
CA SER A 151 5.69 10.96 1.50
C SER A 151 4.49 10.11 1.91
N PHE A 152 3.34 10.26 1.23
CA PHE A 152 2.09 9.60 1.61
C PHE A 152 2.19 8.07 1.65
N LEU A 153 2.62 7.45 0.55
CA LEU A 153 2.63 5.99 0.41
C LEU A 153 3.66 5.30 1.33
N PRO A 154 4.93 5.75 1.38
CA PRO A 154 5.91 5.10 2.25
C PRO A 154 5.53 5.13 3.73
N ILE A 155 4.96 6.25 4.19
CA ILE A 155 4.47 6.38 5.57
C ILE A 155 3.24 5.47 5.79
N LEU A 156 2.29 5.43 4.83
CA LEU A 156 1.11 4.55 4.95
C LEU A 156 1.50 3.08 5.04
N ASN A 157 2.41 2.63 4.18
CA ASN A 157 2.88 1.25 4.16
C ASN A 157 3.67 0.90 5.42
N THR A 158 4.45 1.85 5.95
CA THR A 158 5.16 1.68 7.23
C THR A 158 4.17 1.58 8.40
N ALA A 159 3.08 2.37 8.38
CA ALA A 159 1.99 2.25 9.34
C ALA A 159 1.33 0.86 9.29
N ASN A 160 1.09 0.36 8.07
CA ASN A 160 0.56 -0.98 7.80
C ASN A 160 1.48 -2.10 8.27
N PHE A 161 2.80 -1.89 8.23
CA PHE A 161 3.79 -2.81 8.79
C PHE A 161 3.70 -2.82 10.32
N TYR A 162 3.77 -1.66 10.97
CA TYR A 162 3.62 -1.56 12.44
C TYR A 162 2.29 -2.12 12.94
N ALA A 163 1.21 -1.94 12.19
CA ALA A 163 -0.09 -2.53 12.47
C ALA A 163 -0.04 -4.06 12.50
N ARG A 164 0.76 -4.68 11.62
CA ARG A 164 0.93 -6.14 11.52
C ARG A 164 1.93 -6.71 12.53
N THR A 165 2.87 -5.89 13.01
CA THR A 165 3.83 -6.25 14.05
C THR A 165 3.36 -5.86 15.46
N GLU A 166 2.10 -5.43 15.60
CA GLU A 166 1.46 -5.04 16.87
C GLU A 166 2.12 -3.83 17.56
N GLU A 167 2.81 -2.99 16.79
CA GLU A 167 3.42 -1.74 17.26
C GLU A 167 2.40 -0.59 17.17
N ASP A 168 1.35 -0.69 17.99
CA ASP A 168 0.14 0.14 17.91
C ASP A 168 0.39 1.65 17.95
N GLU A 169 1.35 2.12 18.76
CA GLU A 169 1.69 3.54 18.87
C GLU A 169 2.35 4.05 17.59
N LYS A 170 3.38 3.35 17.09
CA LYS A 170 4.05 3.70 15.84
C LYS A 170 3.10 3.62 14.64
N ALA A 171 2.22 2.62 14.60
CA ALA A 171 1.19 2.50 13.58
C ALA A 171 0.26 3.71 13.58
N ARG A 172 -0.26 4.09 14.76
CA ARG A 172 -1.14 5.26 14.92
C ARG A 172 -0.47 6.54 14.45
N GLU A 173 0.75 6.83 14.93
CA GLU A 173 1.47 8.04 14.54
C GLU A 173 1.67 8.11 13.03
N SER A 174 2.02 6.98 12.42
CA SER A 174 2.28 6.90 10.98
C SER A 174 0.99 7.06 10.17
N TYR A 175 -0.13 6.45 10.60
CA TYR A 175 -1.43 6.67 9.96
C TYR A 175 -1.88 8.12 10.05
N LEU A 176 -1.69 8.79 11.20
CA LEU A 176 -2.01 10.21 11.35
C LEU A 176 -1.16 11.08 10.41
N LYS A 177 0.14 10.82 10.30
CA LYS A 177 1.02 11.55 9.36
C LYS A 177 0.56 11.36 7.91
N SER A 178 0.27 10.12 7.52
CA SER A 178 -0.22 9.81 6.17
C SER A 178 -1.59 10.44 5.88
N TYR A 179 -2.47 10.52 6.88
CA TYR A 179 -3.76 11.20 6.78
C TYR A 179 -3.63 12.71 6.53
N GLU A 180 -2.77 13.40 7.27
CA GLU A 180 -2.52 14.84 7.06
C GLU A 180 -1.96 15.10 5.65
N LEU A 181 -1.05 14.24 5.17
CA LEU A 181 -0.55 14.30 3.80
C LEU A 181 -1.65 14.06 2.77
N ALA A 182 -2.53 13.07 3.02
CA ALA A 182 -3.64 12.75 2.14
C ALA A 182 -4.60 13.96 2.00
N LYS A 183 -4.98 14.56 3.14
CA LYS A 183 -5.84 15.74 3.19
C LYS A 183 -5.20 16.91 2.44
N LYS A 184 -3.94 17.20 2.73
CA LYS A 184 -3.21 18.36 2.18
C LYS A 184 -3.02 18.28 0.66
N HIS A 185 -2.70 17.10 0.12
CA HIS A 185 -2.25 16.97 -1.28
C HIS A 185 -3.27 16.37 -2.23
N PHE A 186 -4.25 15.61 -1.73
CA PHE A 186 -5.22 14.89 -2.57
C PHE A 186 -6.66 15.33 -2.33
N GLY A 187 -6.96 15.94 -1.18
CA GLY A 187 -8.30 16.39 -0.81
C GLY A 187 -9.16 15.30 -0.17
N GLU A 188 -10.19 15.73 0.55
CA GLU A 188 -11.02 14.86 1.41
C GLU A 188 -11.94 13.91 0.61
N GLU A 189 -12.18 14.20 -0.67
CA GLU A 189 -12.95 13.34 -1.58
C GLU A 189 -12.07 12.29 -2.29
N SER A 190 -10.75 12.32 -2.07
CA SER A 190 -9.83 11.41 -2.74
C SER A 190 -9.86 9.99 -2.14
N SER A 191 -9.67 8.99 -3.00
CA SER A 191 -9.52 7.60 -2.58
C SER A 191 -8.36 7.39 -1.59
N GLN A 192 -7.29 8.16 -1.73
CA GLN A 192 -6.14 8.15 -0.84
C GLN A 192 -6.55 8.58 0.56
N PHE A 193 -7.27 9.70 0.67
CA PHE A 193 -7.79 10.20 1.92
C PHE A 193 -8.78 9.23 2.58
N GLU A 194 -9.73 8.68 1.80
CA GLU A 194 -10.68 7.70 2.32
C GLU A 194 -9.97 6.45 2.87
N SER A 195 -8.97 5.94 2.13
CA SER A 195 -8.24 4.72 2.50
C SER A 195 -7.52 4.85 3.85
N VAL A 196 -6.85 5.97 4.11
CA VAL A 196 -6.10 6.19 5.36
C VAL A 196 -7.01 6.57 6.53
N SER A 197 -8.13 7.25 6.25
CA SER A 197 -9.13 7.65 7.25
C SER A 197 -9.71 6.46 8.02
N ILE A 198 -9.87 5.32 7.35
CA ILE A 198 -10.31 4.07 7.97
C ILE A 198 -9.32 3.62 9.04
N TYR A 199 -8.01 3.63 8.74
CA TYR A 199 -6.98 3.18 9.68
C TYR A 199 -6.80 4.14 10.86
N VAL A 200 -6.85 5.45 10.63
CA VAL A 200 -6.87 6.44 11.72
C VAL A 200 -8.03 6.17 12.68
N ARG A 201 -9.20 5.78 12.17
CA ARG A 201 -10.35 5.38 13.01
C ARG A 201 -10.08 4.10 13.81
N VAL A 202 -9.49 3.09 13.19
CA VAL A 202 -9.12 1.81 13.81
C VAL A 202 -8.16 2.06 14.98
N TYR A 203 -7.15 2.92 14.78
CA TYR A 203 -6.07 3.17 15.73
C TYR A 203 -6.32 4.33 16.70
N SER A 204 -7.37 5.15 16.49
CA SER A 204 -7.80 6.19 17.44
C SER A 204 -8.66 5.67 18.60
N LYS A 205 -9.29 4.50 18.44
CA LYS A 205 -10.07 3.86 19.51
C LYS A 205 -9.25 2.94 20.43
N SER A 206 -8.03 2.55 20.04
CA SER A 206 -7.27 1.48 20.72
C SER A 206 -6.30 1.90 21.82
N SER A 207 -6.03 3.20 21.98
CA SER A 207 -5.59 3.69 23.29
C SER A 207 -6.26 5.02 23.55
N ILE A 208 -7.21 5.00 24.47
CA ILE A 208 -7.61 6.19 25.19
C ILE A 208 -6.33 6.73 25.84
N SER A 209 -5.77 7.79 25.26
CA SER A 209 -5.08 8.78 26.09
C SER A 209 -6.09 9.26 27.12
N THR A 210 -5.72 9.26 28.39
CA THR A 210 -6.57 9.66 29.52
C THR A 210 -6.97 11.13 29.49
N ASP A 211 -6.42 11.93 28.56
CA ASP A 211 -6.79 13.33 28.36
C ASP A 211 -8.10 13.48 27.56
N GLU A 212 -9.19 13.74 28.26
CA GLU A 212 -10.52 13.96 27.70
C GLU A 212 -10.59 15.16 26.71
N ILE A 213 -9.73 16.17 26.92
CA ILE A 213 -9.62 17.36 26.08
C ILE A 213 -9.13 17.00 24.67
N LYS A 214 -8.07 16.19 24.57
CA LYS A 214 -7.51 15.76 23.27
C LYS A 214 -8.46 14.83 22.52
N LYS A 215 -9.22 14.00 23.26
CA LYS A 215 -10.27 13.13 22.71
C LYS A 215 -11.42 13.93 22.08
N ASN A 216 -11.83 15.04 22.72
CA ASN A 216 -12.91 15.89 22.23
C ASN A 216 -12.46 16.81 21.09
N GLU A 217 -11.26 17.37 21.16
CA GLU A 217 -10.67 18.14 20.06
C GLU A 217 -10.49 17.27 18.81
N PHE A 218 -10.06 16.02 18.97
CA PHE A 218 -9.94 15.06 17.86
C PHE A 218 -11.28 14.61 17.29
N LYS A 219 -12.29 14.32 18.13
CA LYS A 219 -13.66 14.05 17.65
C LYS A 219 -14.23 15.21 16.84
N LYS A 220 -14.01 16.43 17.33
CA LYS A 220 -14.44 17.68 16.67
C LYS A 220 -13.72 17.85 15.33
N ARG A 221 -12.39 17.71 15.32
CA ARG A 221 -11.57 17.82 14.11
C ARG A 221 -11.92 16.74 13.11
N TYR A 222 -12.11 15.48 13.52
CA TYR A 222 -12.55 14.39 12.64
C TYR A 222 -13.92 14.67 12.01
N ALA A 223 -14.91 15.11 12.79
CA ALA A 223 -16.24 15.48 12.26
C ALA A 223 -16.19 16.66 11.28
N GLU A 224 -15.30 17.63 11.50
CA GLU A 224 -15.03 18.73 10.57
C GLU A 224 -14.32 18.25 9.29
N ILE A 225 -13.56 17.16 9.33
CA ILE A 225 -12.71 16.67 8.23
C ILE A 225 -13.41 15.61 7.34
N VAL A 226 -14.27 14.74 7.87
CA VAL A 226 -14.94 13.72 7.02
C VAL A 226 -16.23 14.22 6.37
N GLY A 227 -16.68 15.45 6.66
CA GLY A 227 -17.94 16.00 6.13
C GLY A 227 -19.22 15.33 6.68
N TYR A 228 -19.10 14.27 7.49
CA TYR A 228 -20.19 13.56 8.14
C TYR A 228 -20.13 13.72 9.66
N GLU A 229 -21.27 13.97 10.29
CA GLU A 229 -21.37 14.02 11.74
C GLU A 229 -21.26 12.62 12.35
N ILE A 230 -20.45 12.50 13.42
CA ILE A 230 -20.28 11.24 14.14
C ILE A 230 -21.51 11.00 15.03
N GLY A 231 -22.43 10.17 14.57
CA GLY A 231 -23.60 9.78 15.35
C GLY A 231 -23.24 8.94 16.57
N GLU A 232 -23.95 9.14 17.68
CA GLU A 232 -23.82 8.33 18.89
C GLU A 232 -24.65 7.05 18.77
N ALA A 233 -24.06 5.88 18.97
CA ALA A 233 -24.81 4.63 18.92
C ALA A 233 -25.75 4.51 20.13
N THR A 234 -27.04 4.23 19.88
CA THR A 234 -28.02 3.95 20.94
C THR A 234 -28.07 2.46 21.28
N SER A 235 -27.81 1.60 20.30
CA SER A 235 -27.76 0.15 20.47
C SER A 235 -26.76 -0.45 19.49
N LEU A 236 -25.71 -1.08 20.00
CA LEU A 236 -24.77 -1.86 19.20
C LEU A 236 -25.04 -3.34 19.41
N ILE A 237 -25.46 -4.03 18.34
CA ILE A 237 -25.66 -5.47 18.38
C ILE A 237 -24.29 -6.14 18.43
N ARG A 238 -24.12 -7.08 19.37
CA ARG A 238 -22.92 -7.91 19.43
C ARG A 238 -23.01 -9.00 18.35
N PRO A 239 -22.01 -9.12 17.46
CA PRO A 239 -21.97 -10.17 16.46
C PRO A 239 -21.70 -11.53 17.11
N THR A 240 -22.18 -12.58 16.47
CA THR A 240 -21.82 -13.95 16.84
C THR A 240 -20.36 -14.21 16.44
N TYR A 241 -19.57 -14.92 17.24
CA TYR A 241 -18.21 -15.31 16.86
C TYR A 241 -18.27 -16.37 15.74
N PRO A 242 -17.80 -16.08 14.51
CA PRO A 242 -17.82 -17.04 13.41
C PRO A 242 -17.18 -18.38 13.80
N TYR A 243 -17.81 -19.49 13.40
CA TYR A 243 -17.30 -20.83 13.70
C TYR A 243 -15.89 -21.04 13.11
N LEU A 244 -15.69 -20.67 11.84
CA LEU A 244 -14.39 -20.78 11.17
C LEU A 244 -13.30 -19.99 11.89
N ALA A 245 -13.60 -18.77 12.33
CA ALA A 245 -12.67 -17.95 13.08
C ALA A 245 -12.27 -18.61 14.41
N ARG A 246 -13.24 -19.20 15.13
CA ARG A 246 -12.98 -19.97 16.36
C ARG A 246 -12.07 -21.16 16.11
N THR A 247 -12.35 -21.97 15.10
CA THR A 247 -11.55 -23.17 14.79
C THR A 247 -10.12 -22.86 14.36
N GLN A 248 -9.89 -21.68 13.78
CA GLN A 248 -8.58 -21.22 13.35
C GLN A 248 -7.86 -20.37 14.42
N GLY A 249 -8.46 -20.19 15.59
CA GLY A 249 -7.92 -19.32 16.64
C GLY A 249 -7.82 -17.84 16.24
N LYS A 250 -8.52 -17.43 15.17
CA LYS A 250 -8.46 -16.06 14.66
C LYS A 250 -9.20 -15.14 15.61
N ARG A 251 -8.55 -14.02 15.93
CA ARG A 251 -9.05 -12.93 16.76
C ARG A 251 -8.67 -11.60 16.11
N GLY A 252 -9.28 -10.52 16.58
CA GLY A 252 -8.86 -9.20 16.13
C GLY A 252 -9.98 -8.19 16.02
N ARG A 253 -9.57 -7.00 15.61
CA ARG A 253 -10.43 -5.83 15.45
C ARG A 253 -11.02 -5.78 14.06
N ILE A 254 -12.34 -5.63 13.98
CA ILE A 254 -13.09 -5.52 12.73
C ILE A 254 -13.82 -4.17 12.71
N VAL A 255 -13.72 -3.42 11.61
CA VAL A 255 -14.38 -2.12 11.45
C VAL A 255 -15.33 -2.14 10.28
N VAL A 256 -16.57 -1.78 10.55
CA VAL A 256 -17.69 -1.78 9.59
C VAL A 256 -18.16 -0.36 9.36
N LYS A 257 -18.05 0.15 8.12
CA LYS A 257 -18.67 1.41 7.69
C LYS A 257 -20.18 1.18 7.60
N VAL A 258 -20.96 2.06 8.21
CA VAL A 258 -22.42 2.00 8.22
C VAL A 258 -23.01 3.30 7.70
N TRP A 259 -24.05 3.19 6.89
CA TRP A 259 -24.84 4.33 6.43
C TRP A 259 -26.09 4.41 7.28
N VAL A 260 -26.36 5.58 7.85
CA VAL A 260 -27.43 5.79 8.82
C VAL A 260 -28.41 6.82 8.26
N ASP A 261 -29.69 6.49 8.28
CA ASP A 261 -30.76 7.39 7.88
C ASP A 261 -31.02 8.52 8.91
N ALA A 262 -31.94 9.43 8.58
CA ALA A 262 -32.29 10.56 9.44
C ALA A 262 -33.00 10.11 10.74
N GLU A 263 -33.47 8.88 10.82
CA GLU A 263 -34.13 8.30 11.99
C GLU A 263 -33.14 7.52 12.87
N GLY A 264 -31.88 7.39 12.45
CA GLY A 264 -30.85 6.68 13.19
C GLY A 264 -30.79 5.17 12.91
N ASN A 265 -31.47 4.66 11.87
CA ASN A 265 -31.38 3.27 11.46
C ASN A 265 -30.22 3.07 10.47
N VAL A 266 -29.55 1.93 10.57
CA VAL A 266 -28.50 1.55 9.61
C VAL A 266 -29.14 1.00 8.33
N THR A 267 -28.99 1.73 7.23
CA THR A 267 -29.52 1.34 5.91
C THR A 267 -28.59 0.39 5.19
N ASP A 268 -27.28 0.56 5.36
CA ASP A 268 -26.26 -0.32 4.81
C ASP A 268 -25.05 -0.47 5.73
N ALA A 269 -24.31 -1.56 5.57
CA ALA A 269 -23.14 -1.88 6.37
C ALA A 269 -22.11 -2.65 5.53
N LYS A 270 -20.85 -2.21 5.54
CA LYS A 270 -19.76 -2.83 4.80
C LYS A 270 -18.49 -2.84 5.62
N THR A 271 -17.84 -4.01 5.71
CA THR A 271 -16.56 -4.12 6.39
C THR A 271 -15.49 -3.39 5.59
N VAL A 272 -14.70 -2.58 6.29
CA VAL A 272 -13.61 -1.78 5.71
C VAL A 272 -12.25 -2.13 6.30
N TYR A 273 -12.21 -2.90 7.39
CA TYR A 273 -10.99 -3.40 8.02
C TYR A 273 -11.29 -4.67 8.84
N GLY A 274 -10.37 -5.63 8.83
CA GLY A 274 -10.45 -6.88 9.57
C GLY A 274 -10.39 -8.12 8.67
N ASP A 275 -10.23 -9.30 9.26
CA ASP A 275 -10.19 -10.55 8.51
C ASP A 275 -11.57 -10.88 7.91
N LEU A 276 -11.56 -11.34 6.65
CA LEU A 276 -12.75 -11.72 5.87
C LEU A 276 -13.64 -12.73 6.59
N VAL A 277 -13.06 -13.59 7.43
CA VAL A 277 -13.79 -14.61 8.18
C VAL A 277 -14.86 -14.03 9.12
N PHE A 278 -14.72 -12.75 9.51
CA PHE A 278 -15.66 -12.08 10.41
C PHE A 278 -16.74 -11.26 9.69
N HIS A 279 -16.56 -10.97 8.39
CA HIS A 279 -17.38 -9.99 7.66
C HIS A 279 -18.90 -10.26 7.74
N PRO A 280 -19.40 -11.49 7.50
CA PRO A 280 -20.84 -11.72 7.49
C PRO A 280 -21.51 -11.39 8.83
N GLU A 281 -20.91 -11.83 9.94
CA GLU A 281 -21.47 -11.67 11.28
C GLU A 281 -21.40 -10.21 11.76
N VAL A 282 -20.32 -9.50 11.46
CA VAL A 282 -20.16 -8.09 11.85
C VAL A 282 -21.04 -7.16 11.02
N GLU A 283 -21.20 -7.41 9.72
CA GLU A 283 -22.04 -6.59 8.84
C GLU A 283 -23.51 -6.78 9.21
N TYR A 284 -23.92 -8.02 9.47
CA TYR A 284 -25.27 -8.31 9.96
C TYR A 284 -25.57 -7.60 11.29
N ALA A 285 -24.66 -7.70 12.26
CA ALA A 285 -24.83 -7.03 13.56
C ALA A 285 -24.84 -5.50 13.42
N ALA A 286 -23.97 -4.95 12.57
CA ALA A 286 -23.92 -3.52 12.31
C ALA A 286 -25.22 -3.01 11.68
N LYS A 287 -25.78 -3.75 10.71
CA LYS A 287 -27.06 -3.41 10.05
C LYS A 287 -28.27 -3.44 11.00
N LYS A 288 -28.19 -4.20 12.09
CA LYS A 288 -29.22 -4.27 13.14
C LYS A 288 -29.01 -3.26 14.27
N SER A 289 -27.89 -2.53 14.26
CA SER A 289 -27.58 -1.52 15.27
C SER A 289 -28.35 -0.23 15.02
N LYS A 290 -28.49 0.60 16.06
CA LYS A 290 -29.19 1.90 16.00
C LYS A 290 -28.30 3.03 16.53
N PHE A 291 -28.53 4.20 15.98
CA PHE A 291 -27.84 5.45 16.31
C PHE A 291 -28.85 6.51 16.72
N LYS A 292 -28.40 7.54 17.43
CA LYS A 292 -29.20 8.75 17.64
C LYS A 292 -29.33 9.48 16.30
N PRO A 293 -30.53 9.97 15.94
CA PRO A 293 -30.70 10.93 14.86
C PRO A 293 -29.71 12.08 15.01
N THR A 294 -29.00 12.38 13.93
CA THR A 294 -27.92 13.36 13.95
C THR A 294 -28.44 14.68 13.41
N ILE A 295 -28.41 15.74 14.23
CA ILE A 295 -29.10 17.00 13.95
C ILE A 295 -28.10 18.06 13.50
N LYS A 296 -28.20 18.46 12.22
CA LYS A 296 -27.43 19.55 11.63
C LYS A 296 -28.35 20.70 11.26
N ASN A 297 -28.05 21.91 11.76
CA ASN A 297 -28.87 23.11 11.53
C ASN A 297 -30.37 22.90 11.85
N GLY A 298 -30.67 22.16 12.93
CA GLY A 298 -32.04 21.87 13.36
C GLY A 298 -32.78 20.81 12.54
N LYS A 299 -32.13 20.16 11.56
CA LYS A 299 -32.71 19.08 10.76
C LYS A 299 -31.93 17.78 10.97
N SER A 300 -32.65 16.66 11.00
CA SER A 300 -31.99 15.36 11.02
C SER A 300 -31.40 15.06 9.64
N VAL A 301 -30.16 14.57 9.62
CA VAL A 301 -29.40 14.29 8.40
C VAL A 301 -28.93 12.85 8.36
N GLN A 302 -28.78 12.31 7.15
CA GLN A 302 -28.12 11.04 6.96
C GLN A 302 -26.63 11.17 7.28
N VAL A 303 -26.06 10.15 7.90
CA VAL A 303 -24.64 10.16 8.29
C VAL A 303 -23.97 8.84 7.99
N VAL A 304 -22.67 8.90 7.75
CA VAL A 304 -21.82 7.72 7.68
C VAL A 304 -21.14 7.54 9.03
N ASN A 305 -21.33 6.36 9.63
CA ASN A 305 -20.68 5.95 10.85
C ASN A 305 -19.79 4.73 10.61
N PHE A 306 -19.01 4.35 11.62
CA PHE A 306 -18.35 3.05 11.60
C PHE A 306 -18.36 2.40 12.99
N VAL A 307 -18.67 1.11 13.01
CA VAL A 307 -18.74 0.29 14.21
C VAL A 307 -17.48 -0.55 14.31
N THR A 308 -16.95 -0.69 15.52
CA THR A 308 -15.75 -1.49 15.79
C THR A 308 -16.15 -2.67 16.65
N TYR A 309 -15.84 -3.88 16.19
CA TYR A 309 -16.01 -5.12 16.93
C TYR A 309 -14.63 -5.70 17.26
N ASN A 310 -14.46 -6.21 18.47
CA ASN A 310 -13.25 -6.92 18.88
C ASN A 310 -13.63 -8.35 19.25
N PHE A 311 -12.99 -9.34 18.61
CA PHE A 311 -13.13 -10.77 18.89
C PHE A 311 -11.87 -11.33 19.55
#